data_AF-W7VY35-F1
#
_entry.id   AF-W7VY35-F1
#
_cell.length_a   1.000
_cell.length_b   1.000
_cell.length_c   1.000
_cell.angle_alpha   90.00
_cell.angle_beta   90.00
_cell.angle_gamma   90.00
#
_symmetry.space_group_name_H-M   'P 1'
#
loop_
_entity.id
_entity.type
_entity.pdbx_description
1 polymer ?
#
loop_
_entity_poly.entity_id
_entity_poly.type
_entity_poly.pdbx_seq_one_letter_code
_entity_poly.pdbx_strand_id
1 'polypeptide(L)'
;MTKTIELHTNHGVIRAELDDVKAPATVANFLSYVKAGHYDGTVFHRVIKGFMVQGGGFEPGLKQKPTQAPIANEANNGLKNDKYTLAMARTNAPHSASSQFFINATDNDFLNFKSESPQLGLCGVRQGGGRHRGGRCDRAREDRPPGRPRRRAARGRGDHASERSRLRRSKPMTSSPAAPPRGAGVSPSLPKFWEFEAPAEWRAIDFISDLHLQASHPLTFEAFSQHLLHTSAEAVFILGDLFEVWIGDDARHEGFEHQVVEVLKEAAARRSVSFMAGNRDFLVGVELLKECGMTALPDPTVLRAFGERVLLTHGDALCLEDVEYQRFRAVVRTEQAREDFLARPLPERRALAAQIRAVSMQQQQRDGRPETWADLDAGATVQWMHEAGTPLLVHGHTHRPATQELAPGFTRHVLTDWELDRGPAQAARAGVLRLSARGLQRLPPAVSPAAHAAP
;
A
#
# COMPACT_ATOMS: atom_id res chain seq x y z
N MET A 1 16.88 -37.15 -10.53
CA MET A 1 18.03 -36.58 -9.78
C MET A 1 17.75 -35.09 -9.74
N THR A 2 17.75 -34.46 -8.57
CA THR A 2 17.56 -33.00 -8.48
C THR A 2 18.64 -32.29 -9.28
N LYS A 3 18.24 -31.42 -10.20
CA LYS A 3 19.16 -30.62 -11.02
C LYS A 3 19.42 -29.31 -10.29
N THR A 4 20.65 -28.80 -10.31
CA THR A 4 20.97 -27.52 -9.67
C THR A 4 21.43 -26.53 -10.72
N ILE A 5 21.01 -25.27 -10.56
CA ILE A 5 21.44 -24.14 -11.39
C ILE A 5 21.96 -23.00 -10.50
N GLU A 6 22.82 -22.17 -11.07
CA GLU A 6 23.33 -20.95 -10.45
C GLU A 6 22.81 -19.73 -11.21
N LEU A 7 22.13 -18.83 -10.51
CA LEU A 7 21.70 -17.53 -11.01
C LEU A 7 22.73 -16.49 -10.57
N HIS A 8 23.53 -16.00 -11.51
CA HIS A 8 24.50 -14.94 -11.25
C HIS A 8 23.80 -13.59 -11.29
N THR A 9 23.85 -12.85 -10.18
CA THR A 9 23.25 -11.52 -10.07
C THR A 9 24.29 -10.50 -9.64
N ASN A 10 24.00 -9.21 -9.81
CA ASN A 10 24.82 -8.12 -9.28
C ASN A 10 24.83 -8.05 -7.74
N HIS A 11 24.01 -8.85 -7.05
CA HIS A 11 23.97 -8.97 -5.59
C HIS A 11 24.50 -10.31 -5.05
N GLY A 12 25.07 -11.14 -5.93
CA GLY A 12 25.62 -12.45 -5.57
C GLY A 12 24.99 -13.61 -6.35
N VAL A 13 25.44 -14.82 -6.03
CA VAL A 13 24.98 -16.04 -6.71
C VAL A 13 23.84 -16.67 -5.91
N ILE A 14 22.72 -16.95 -6.59
CA ILE A 14 21.59 -17.70 -6.02
C ILE A 14 21.66 -19.12 -6.58
N ARG A 15 21.73 -20.13 -5.71
CA ARG A 15 21.64 -21.54 -6.10
C ARG A 15 20.21 -22.00 -6.01
N ALA A 16 19.69 -22.59 -7.09
CA ALA A 16 18.35 -23.17 -7.11
C ALA A 16 18.40 -24.65 -7.46
N GLU A 17 17.65 -25.44 -6.71
CA GLU A 17 17.40 -26.86 -7.01
C GLU A 17 16.10 -26.96 -7.81
N LEU A 18 16.10 -27.84 -8.81
CA LEU A 18 14.99 -28.05 -9.73
C LEU A 18 14.43 -29.47 -9.53
N ASP A 19 13.14 -29.56 -9.24
CA ASP A 19 12.42 -30.82 -9.00
C ASP A 19 11.83 -31.35 -10.31
N ASP A 20 12.65 -32.04 -11.09
CA ASP A 20 12.26 -32.62 -12.37
C ASP A 20 11.39 -33.88 -12.25
N VAL A 21 11.18 -34.37 -11.03
CA VAL A 21 10.26 -35.49 -10.75
C VAL A 21 8.84 -34.97 -10.67
N LYS A 22 8.62 -33.84 -9.98
CA LYS A 22 7.29 -33.26 -9.81
C LYS A 22 6.90 -32.26 -10.89
N ALA A 23 7.88 -31.60 -11.52
CA ALA A 23 7.62 -30.57 -12.52
C ALA A 23 8.47 -30.77 -13.80
N PRO A 24 8.38 -31.94 -14.47
CA PRO A 24 9.26 -32.27 -15.59
C PRO A 24 9.20 -31.29 -16.76
N ALA A 25 8.00 -30.82 -17.17
CA ALA A 25 7.86 -29.89 -18.29
C ALA A 25 8.38 -28.49 -17.93
N THR A 26 8.09 -28.04 -16.71
CA THR A 26 8.54 -26.76 -16.17
C THR A 26 10.05 -26.69 -16.05
N VAL A 27 10.67 -27.74 -15.48
CA VAL A 27 12.12 -27.83 -15.36
C VAL A 27 12.79 -27.96 -16.72
N ALA A 28 12.22 -28.74 -17.64
CA ALA A 28 12.75 -28.85 -19.01
C ALA A 28 12.73 -27.49 -19.74
N ASN A 29 11.63 -26.75 -19.65
CA ASN A 29 11.49 -25.41 -20.21
C ASN A 29 12.48 -24.42 -19.60
N PHE A 30 12.56 -24.37 -18.27
CA PHE A 30 13.49 -23.47 -17.60
C PHE A 30 14.95 -23.75 -18.02
N LEU A 31 15.35 -25.02 -18.07
CA LEU A 31 16.68 -25.42 -18.50
C LEU A 31 16.94 -25.17 -19.99
N SER A 32 15.93 -25.20 -20.84
CA SER A 32 16.03 -24.81 -22.26
C SER A 32 16.49 -23.34 -22.38
N TYR A 33 15.84 -22.44 -21.64
CA TYR A 33 16.23 -21.03 -21.59
C TYR A 33 17.61 -20.79 -20.96
N VAL A 34 17.97 -21.53 -19.91
CA VAL A 34 19.31 -21.48 -19.31
C VAL A 34 20.38 -21.88 -20.34
N LYS A 35 20.20 -23.01 -21.03
CA LYS A 35 21.16 -23.51 -22.03
C LYS A 35 21.28 -22.58 -23.24
N ALA A 36 20.22 -21.86 -23.58
CA ALA A 36 20.21 -20.88 -24.65
C ALA A 36 20.81 -19.51 -24.25
N GLY A 37 21.24 -19.33 -22.99
CA GLY A 37 21.73 -18.03 -22.49
C GLY A 37 20.65 -16.95 -22.43
N HIS A 38 19.37 -17.33 -22.44
CA HIS A 38 18.27 -16.36 -22.54
C HIS A 38 18.21 -15.43 -21.33
N TYR A 39 18.57 -15.91 -20.14
CA TYR A 39 18.56 -15.13 -18.91
C TYR A 39 19.75 -14.17 -18.77
N ASP A 40 20.78 -14.31 -19.61
CA ASP A 40 21.93 -13.42 -19.58
C ASP A 40 21.50 -12.00 -19.98
N GLY A 41 21.94 -11.05 -19.16
CA GLY A 41 21.55 -9.64 -19.29
C GLY A 41 20.09 -9.35 -18.97
N THR A 42 19.33 -10.27 -18.39
CA THR A 42 17.97 -9.97 -17.92
C THR A 42 17.97 -9.28 -16.56
N VAL A 43 16.91 -8.52 -16.28
CA VAL A 43 16.72 -7.82 -15.00
C VAL A 43 15.58 -8.44 -14.19
N PHE A 44 15.70 -8.35 -12.86
CA PHE A 44 14.54 -8.46 -11.99
C PHE A 44 13.71 -7.18 -12.09
N HIS A 45 12.73 -7.20 -13.00
CA HIS A 45 11.90 -6.04 -13.33
C HIS A 45 10.78 -5.80 -12.30
N ARG A 46 10.51 -6.77 -11.41
CA ARG A 46 9.49 -6.62 -10.38
C ARG A 46 9.96 -7.27 -9.08
N VAL A 47 10.24 -6.45 -8.07
CA VAL A 47 10.73 -6.89 -6.75
C VAL A 47 9.77 -6.34 -5.69
N ILE A 48 8.94 -7.22 -5.12
CA ILE A 48 7.94 -6.85 -4.12
C ILE A 48 8.32 -7.49 -2.79
N LYS A 49 8.75 -6.66 -1.83
CA LYS A 49 9.07 -7.12 -0.47
C LYS A 49 7.84 -7.78 0.14
N GLY A 50 8.01 -8.95 0.75
CA GLY A 50 6.90 -9.70 1.34
C GLY A 50 6.04 -10.44 0.31
N PHE A 51 6.43 -10.50 -0.96
CA PHE A 51 5.72 -11.28 -1.97
C PHE A 51 6.69 -12.11 -2.83
N MET A 52 7.27 -11.51 -3.88
CA MET A 52 8.16 -12.23 -4.80
C MET A 52 9.12 -11.30 -5.55
N VAL A 53 10.17 -11.91 -6.10
CA VAL A 53 11.15 -11.29 -6.99
C VAL A 53 11.01 -11.94 -8.36
N GLN A 54 10.52 -11.20 -9.36
CA GLN A 54 10.20 -11.70 -10.70
C GLN A 54 11.19 -11.19 -11.75
N GLY A 55 11.61 -12.08 -12.66
CA GLY A 55 12.63 -11.84 -13.66
C GLY A 55 12.51 -12.75 -14.90
N GLY A 56 13.56 -12.74 -15.73
CA GLY A 56 13.71 -13.66 -16.86
C GLY A 56 13.01 -13.29 -18.16
N GLY A 57 12.30 -12.14 -18.22
CA GLY A 57 11.56 -11.70 -19.41
C GLY A 57 12.04 -10.41 -20.05
N PHE A 58 12.89 -9.63 -19.38
CA PHE A 58 13.20 -8.26 -19.79
C PHE A 58 14.69 -7.93 -19.66
N GLU A 59 15.20 -7.14 -20.59
CA GLU A 59 16.51 -6.50 -20.56
C GLU A 59 16.46 -5.16 -19.79
N PRO A 60 17.61 -4.56 -19.42
CA PRO A 60 17.65 -3.19 -18.92
C PRO A 60 16.85 -2.24 -19.82
N GLY A 61 16.03 -1.39 -19.22
CA GLY A 61 15.07 -0.55 -19.96
C GLY A 61 13.74 -1.24 -20.28
N LEU A 62 13.44 -2.37 -19.64
CA LEU A 62 12.15 -3.09 -19.74
C LEU A 62 11.78 -3.53 -21.16
N LYS A 63 12.79 -3.78 -22.00
CA LYS A 63 12.59 -4.37 -23.31
C LYS A 63 12.35 -5.87 -23.18
N GLN A 64 11.19 -6.34 -23.63
CA GLN A 64 10.81 -7.75 -23.54
C GLN A 64 11.66 -8.60 -24.49
N LYS A 65 12.20 -9.72 -23.99
CA LYS A 65 12.92 -10.70 -24.81
C LYS A 65 11.93 -11.65 -25.47
N PRO A 66 12.16 -12.06 -26.75
CA PRO A 66 11.33 -13.05 -27.42
C PRO A 66 11.35 -14.40 -26.70
N THR A 67 10.19 -15.04 -26.56
CA THR A 67 10.04 -16.30 -25.83
C THR A 67 9.72 -17.47 -26.76
N GLN A 68 10.04 -18.69 -26.33
CA GLN A 68 9.54 -19.94 -26.91
C GLN A 68 8.03 -20.10 -26.61
N ALA A 69 7.42 -21.13 -27.20
CA ALA A 69 6.02 -21.45 -26.98
C ALA A 69 5.73 -21.72 -25.49
N PRO A 70 4.53 -21.35 -24.99
CA PRO A 70 4.12 -21.65 -23.62
C PRO A 70 4.07 -23.15 -23.32
N ILE A 71 4.23 -23.51 -22.05
CA ILE A 71 4.14 -24.89 -21.59
C ILE A 71 2.82 -25.22 -20.89
N ALA A 72 2.51 -26.52 -20.87
CA ALA A 72 1.44 -27.04 -20.03
C ALA A 72 1.73 -26.78 -18.54
N ASN A 73 0.66 -26.59 -17.76
CA ASN A 73 0.77 -26.20 -16.36
C ASN A 73 0.81 -27.45 -15.49
N GLU A 74 1.83 -27.55 -14.65
CA GLU A 74 2.03 -28.69 -13.73
C GLU A 74 1.70 -28.31 -12.28
N ALA A 75 0.79 -27.36 -12.06
CA ALA A 75 0.46 -26.88 -10.72
C ALA A 75 -0.19 -27.94 -9.80
N ASN A 76 -0.79 -28.99 -10.38
CA ASN A 76 -1.40 -30.10 -9.62
C ASN A 76 -0.37 -31.10 -9.06
N ASN A 77 0.93 -30.79 -9.10
CA ASN A 77 2.01 -31.66 -8.65
C ASN A 77 2.30 -31.63 -7.14
N GLY A 78 1.51 -30.87 -6.37
CA GLY A 78 1.65 -30.76 -4.91
C GLY A 78 2.86 -29.94 -4.44
N LEU A 79 3.53 -29.20 -5.32
CA LEU A 79 4.53 -28.19 -4.93
C LEU A 79 3.83 -26.90 -4.49
N LYS A 80 4.39 -26.26 -3.46
CA LYS A 80 3.86 -25.04 -2.86
C LYS A 80 4.77 -23.85 -3.16
N ASN A 81 4.19 -22.66 -3.15
CA ASN A 81 4.87 -21.38 -3.28
C ASN A 81 5.36 -20.90 -1.90
N ASP A 82 6.09 -21.76 -1.20
CA ASP A 82 6.69 -21.45 0.09
C ASP A 82 7.83 -20.42 -0.08
N LYS A 83 8.22 -19.75 1.00
CA LYS A 83 9.35 -18.81 1.00
C LYS A 83 10.61 -19.47 0.43
N TYR A 84 11.29 -18.72 -0.43
CA TYR A 84 12.49 -19.10 -1.18
C TYR A 84 12.30 -20.18 -2.26
N THR A 85 11.07 -20.56 -2.57
CA THR A 85 10.82 -21.39 -3.77
C THR A 85 10.89 -20.56 -5.05
N LEU A 86 11.28 -21.21 -6.14
CA LEU A 86 11.31 -20.66 -7.49
C LEU A 86 10.07 -21.15 -8.24
N ALA A 87 9.40 -20.32 -9.02
CA ALA A 87 8.21 -20.75 -9.77
C ALA A 87 8.13 -20.02 -11.12
N MET A 88 7.44 -20.62 -12.10
CA MET A 88 7.23 -19.97 -13.39
C MET A 88 6.10 -18.94 -13.30
N ALA A 89 6.34 -17.76 -13.85
CA ALA A 89 5.30 -16.75 -14.00
C ALA A 89 4.43 -17.09 -15.22
N ARG A 90 3.12 -16.85 -15.08
CA ARG A 90 2.14 -17.05 -16.14
C ARG A 90 1.10 -15.93 -16.12
N THR A 91 0.34 -15.81 -17.20
CA THR A 91 -0.87 -14.98 -17.26
C THR A 91 -2.07 -15.74 -16.67
N ASN A 92 -3.28 -15.18 -16.84
CA ASN A 92 -4.51 -15.85 -16.44
C ASN A 92 -4.79 -17.12 -17.23
N ALA A 93 -4.24 -17.27 -18.44
CA ALA A 93 -4.31 -18.54 -19.17
C ALA A 93 -3.46 -19.59 -18.44
N PRO A 94 -4.01 -20.74 -18.01
CA PRO A 94 -3.28 -21.73 -17.22
C PRO A 94 -1.97 -22.18 -17.86
N HIS A 95 -1.98 -22.37 -19.19
CA HIS A 95 -0.85 -22.86 -19.98
C HIS A 95 -0.11 -21.73 -20.71
N SER A 96 0.20 -20.64 -19.98
CA SER A 96 0.86 -19.44 -20.56
C SER A 96 2.29 -19.20 -20.04
N ALA A 97 2.80 -20.07 -19.17
CA ALA A 97 4.16 -19.95 -18.66
C ALA A 97 5.18 -20.09 -19.81
N SER A 98 6.11 -19.14 -19.92
CA SER A 98 7.16 -19.12 -20.95
C SER A 98 8.56 -18.98 -20.33
N SER A 99 9.21 -17.82 -20.41
CA SER A 99 10.57 -17.59 -19.86
C SER A 99 10.58 -16.96 -18.47
N GLN A 100 9.50 -16.29 -18.08
CA GLN A 100 9.49 -15.54 -16.82
C GLN A 100 9.37 -16.46 -15.60
N PHE A 101 10.11 -16.13 -14.55
CA PHE A 101 10.08 -16.83 -13.27
C PHE A 101 10.02 -15.84 -12.11
N PHE A 102 9.64 -16.33 -10.93
CA PHE A 102 9.71 -15.57 -9.70
C PHE A 102 10.26 -16.41 -8.54
N ILE A 103 10.91 -15.71 -7.60
CA ILE A 103 11.40 -16.27 -6.34
C ILE A 103 10.47 -15.76 -5.24
N ASN A 104 9.86 -16.68 -4.49
CA ASN A 104 8.99 -16.35 -3.38
C ASN A 104 9.78 -15.72 -2.23
N ALA A 105 9.43 -14.50 -1.82
CA ALA A 105 10.06 -13.80 -0.69
C ALA A 105 9.36 -14.09 0.65
N THR A 106 8.15 -14.66 0.60
CA THR A 106 7.35 -15.16 1.73
C THR A 106 6.59 -16.42 1.33
N ASP A 107 5.87 -17.05 2.25
CA ASP A 107 4.93 -18.14 1.96
C ASP A 107 3.69 -17.60 1.24
N ASN A 108 3.55 -17.90 -0.05
CA ASN A 108 2.48 -17.40 -0.91
C ASN A 108 1.41 -18.48 -1.14
N ASP A 109 0.79 -18.95 -0.06
CA ASP A 109 -0.19 -20.06 -0.10
C ASP A 109 -1.37 -19.83 -1.07
N PHE A 110 -1.73 -18.57 -1.31
CA PHE A 110 -2.80 -18.21 -2.25
C PHE A 110 -2.46 -18.51 -3.72
N LEU A 111 -1.17 -18.68 -4.05
CA LEU A 111 -0.70 -19.11 -5.37
C LEU A 111 -0.70 -20.64 -5.53
N ASN A 112 -0.88 -21.39 -4.45
CA ASN A 112 -0.91 -22.85 -4.50
C ASN A 112 -2.15 -23.33 -5.26
N PHE A 113 -1.97 -24.43 -5.99
CA PHE A 113 -3.05 -25.08 -6.72
C PHE A 113 -4.19 -25.51 -5.79
N LYS A 114 -5.44 -25.17 -6.16
CA LYS A 114 -6.65 -25.51 -5.40
C LYS A 114 -7.58 -26.46 -6.14
N SER A 115 -7.76 -26.31 -7.45
CA SER A 115 -8.59 -27.18 -8.28
C SER A 115 -8.27 -27.03 -9.78
N GLU A 116 -8.72 -27.98 -10.61
CA GLU A 116 -8.56 -27.96 -12.07
C GLU A 116 -9.54 -26.99 -12.80
N SER A 117 -10.19 -26.07 -12.08
CA SER A 117 -10.98 -25.02 -12.72
C SER A 117 -10.06 -23.98 -13.39
N PRO A 118 -10.57 -23.11 -14.29
CA PRO A 118 -9.77 -22.05 -14.93
C PRO A 118 -9.15 -21.02 -13.96
N GLN A 119 -9.29 -21.21 -12.64
CA GLN A 119 -8.75 -20.36 -11.59
C GLN A 119 -7.45 -20.92 -11.02
N LEU A 120 -6.38 -20.18 -11.30
CA LEU A 120 -5.05 -20.19 -10.73
C LEU A 120 -4.52 -21.50 -10.09
N GLY A 121 -3.69 -22.22 -10.84
CA GLY A 121 -2.64 -23.09 -10.32
C GLY A 121 -1.26 -22.60 -10.74
N LEU A 122 -0.28 -22.48 -9.84
CA LEU A 122 1.12 -22.22 -10.19
C LEU A 122 2.00 -23.43 -9.87
N CYS A 123 2.97 -23.69 -10.75
CA CYS A 123 3.94 -24.76 -10.57
C CYS A 123 5.14 -24.23 -9.78
N GLY A 124 5.28 -24.69 -8.54
CA GLY A 124 6.44 -24.38 -7.69
C GLY A 124 7.65 -25.25 -8.04
N VAL A 125 8.84 -24.78 -7.70
CA VAL A 125 10.13 -25.47 -7.75
C VAL A 125 10.84 -25.19 -6.42
N ARG A 126 11.26 -26.25 -5.72
CA ARG A 126 11.67 -26.17 -4.32
C ARG A 126 13.13 -25.71 -4.16
N GLN A 127 13.43 -24.78 -3.24
CA GLN A 127 14.79 -24.63 -2.68
C GLN A 127 14.94 -25.52 -1.44
N GLY A 128 16.02 -26.30 -1.38
CA GLY A 128 16.43 -27.07 -0.21
C GLY A 128 16.92 -26.17 0.93
N GLY A 129 16.22 -26.22 2.07
CA GLY A 129 16.68 -25.66 3.34
C GLY A 129 17.71 -26.56 4.01
N GLY A 130 18.99 -26.19 3.93
CA GLY A 130 20.05 -26.74 4.78
C GLY A 130 20.15 -25.94 6.09
N ARG A 131 19.86 -26.57 7.24
CA ARG A 131 20.22 -26.03 8.56
C ARG A 131 21.74 -25.88 8.63
N HIS A 132 22.24 -24.65 8.53
CA HIS A 132 23.61 -24.34 8.93
C HIS A 132 23.76 -24.55 10.44
N ARG A 133 24.29 -25.71 10.85
CA ARG A 133 25.03 -25.80 12.11
C ARG A 133 26.30 -24.97 11.92
N GLY A 134 26.44 -23.91 12.72
CA GLY A 134 27.62 -23.06 12.73
C GLY A 134 28.87 -23.88 13.04
N GLY A 135 29.74 -24.01 12.05
CA GLY A 135 31.13 -24.40 12.26
C GLY A 135 31.87 -23.23 12.88
N ARG A 136 32.25 -23.35 14.16
CA ARG A 136 33.27 -22.50 14.77
C ARG A 136 34.63 -22.96 14.26
N CYS A 137 35.45 -22.02 13.80
CA CYS A 137 36.88 -22.22 13.60
C CYS A 137 37.56 -22.50 14.94
N ASP A 138 38.48 -23.46 14.89
CA ASP A 138 39.31 -23.97 15.97
C ASP A 138 40.13 -22.89 16.69
N ARG A 139 40.22 -23.00 18.02
CA ARG A 139 41.49 -22.91 18.74
C ARG A 139 41.47 -23.85 19.95
N ALA A 140 42.54 -24.63 20.03
CA ALA A 140 42.88 -25.65 21.01
C ALA A 140 42.73 -25.22 22.48
N ARG A 141 42.45 -26.19 23.35
CA ARG A 141 42.91 -26.21 24.74
C ARG A 141 42.90 -27.63 25.33
N GLU A 142 44.02 -27.94 25.97
CA GLU A 142 44.39 -29.15 26.70
C GLU A 142 43.57 -29.40 27.98
N ASP A 143 43.82 -30.59 28.53
CA ASP A 143 43.20 -31.37 29.60
C ASP A 143 42.88 -30.73 30.98
N ARG A 144 41.73 -31.22 31.54
CA ARG A 144 41.39 -31.61 32.95
C ARG A 144 41.53 -30.61 34.14
N PRO A 145 40.93 -30.89 35.34
CA PRO A 145 39.56 -31.32 35.70
C PRO A 145 39.00 -30.44 36.89
N PRO A 146 37.87 -30.77 37.58
CA PRO A 146 37.03 -29.79 38.28
C PRO A 146 37.18 -29.73 39.81
N GLY A 147 36.79 -28.58 40.40
CA GLY A 147 36.60 -28.42 41.84
C GLY A 147 35.66 -27.25 42.16
N ARG A 148 34.49 -27.55 42.76
CA ARG A 148 33.54 -26.60 43.36
C ARG A 148 34.02 -26.17 44.78
N PRO A 149 33.21 -25.46 45.59
CA PRO A 149 32.80 -24.06 45.53
C PRO A 149 33.10 -23.33 46.88
N ARG A 150 32.74 -22.04 47.01
CA ARG A 150 31.91 -21.46 48.11
C ARG A 150 32.26 -20.01 48.48
N ARG A 151 31.17 -19.23 48.68
CA ARG A 151 30.92 -18.23 49.75
C ARG A 151 31.75 -16.93 49.67
N ARG A 152 31.33 -15.77 50.15
CA ARG A 152 30.08 -15.13 50.64
C ARG A 152 30.49 -13.66 50.89
N ALA A 153 29.50 -12.76 50.91
CA ALA A 153 29.50 -11.45 51.60
C ALA A 153 30.45 -10.37 51.04
N ALA A 154 29.97 -9.24 50.53
CA ALA A 154 29.18 -8.14 51.13
C ALA A 154 30.03 -7.11 51.87
N ARG A 155 29.65 -5.84 51.64
CA ARG A 155 30.11 -4.57 52.25
C ARG A 155 31.44 -4.06 51.66
N GLY A 156 31.62 -2.80 51.32
CA GLY A 156 30.77 -1.62 51.42
C GLY A 156 31.66 -0.36 51.44
N ARG A 157 31.16 0.73 50.82
CA ARG A 157 31.47 2.16 51.04
C ARG A 157 32.92 2.65 50.92
N GLY A 158 33.07 3.81 50.27
CA GLY A 158 34.21 4.71 50.51
C GLY A 158 34.51 5.64 49.35
N ASP A 159 33.91 6.83 49.37
CA ASP A 159 34.30 8.00 48.59
C ASP A 159 35.71 8.49 48.97
N HIS A 160 36.50 8.95 48.00
CA HIS A 160 37.06 10.31 47.89
C HIS A 160 38.31 10.39 46.99
N ALA A 161 38.16 11.18 45.92
CA ALA A 161 38.96 12.34 45.50
C ALA A 161 40.51 12.37 45.53
N SER A 162 41.03 13.10 44.52
CA SER A 162 42.37 13.73 44.39
C SER A 162 43.50 12.81 43.89
N GLU A 163 44.51 13.24 43.13
CA GLU A 163 44.81 14.44 42.34
C GLU A 163 46.03 14.07 41.45
N ARG A 164 46.15 14.75 40.30
CA ARG A 164 47.41 15.13 39.61
C ARG A 164 48.33 14.05 38.98
N SER A 165 48.31 14.12 37.65
CA SER A 165 49.46 14.43 36.77
C SER A 165 50.68 13.51 36.78
N ARG A 166 50.91 12.85 35.63
CA ARG A 166 52.21 12.90 34.92
C ARG A 166 52.06 12.51 33.44
N LEU A 167 52.47 13.44 32.57
CA LEU A 167 52.71 13.25 31.14
C LEU A 167 53.70 12.10 30.89
N ARG A 168 53.35 11.18 29.97
CA ARG A 168 54.31 10.59 29.02
C ARG A 168 53.66 10.45 27.64
N ARG A 169 54.36 10.96 26.64
CA ARG A 169 54.02 10.99 25.21
C ARG A 169 54.23 9.61 24.57
N SER A 170 53.28 9.18 23.74
CA SER A 170 53.53 8.45 22.48
C SER A 170 52.24 8.35 21.64
N LYS A 171 52.22 9.00 20.47
CA LYS A 171 51.28 8.78 19.34
C LYS A 171 51.57 7.42 18.66
N PRO A 172 50.84 6.99 17.61
CA PRO A 172 49.39 6.88 17.45
C PRO A 172 49.00 5.45 16.98
N MET A 173 47.83 4.92 17.35
CA MET A 173 47.21 3.81 16.61
C MET A 173 45.74 4.11 16.36
N THR A 174 45.46 4.34 15.09
CA THR A 174 44.20 4.24 14.35
C THR A 174 43.03 3.64 15.14
N SER A 175 42.11 4.51 15.57
CA SER A 175 40.76 4.11 15.95
C SER A 175 40.02 3.64 14.69
N SER A 176 39.56 2.39 14.71
CA SER A 176 38.48 1.90 13.84
C SER A 176 37.30 2.87 13.87
N PRO A 177 36.57 3.04 12.75
CA PRO A 177 35.47 3.98 12.68
C PRO A 177 34.42 3.60 13.72
N ALA A 178 34.01 4.60 14.49
CA ALA A 178 32.86 4.53 15.36
C ALA A 178 31.66 4.01 14.56
N ALA A 179 30.86 3.16 15.21
CA ALA A 179 29.57 2.76 14.69
C ALA A 179 28.78 4.01 14.26
N PRO A 180 28.10 3.98 13.10
CA PRO A 180 27.37 5.15 12.62
C PRO A 180 26.37 5.58 13.71
N PRO A 181 26.19 6.88 13.92
CA PRO A 181 25.15 7.36 14.82
C PRO A 181 23.82 6.75 14.35
N ARG A 182 23.03 6.27 15.31
CA ARG A 182 21.64 5.85 15.07
C ARG A 182 20.99 6.96 14.25
N GLY A 183 20.49 6.56 13.07
CA GLY A 183 20.16 7.47 11.98
C GLY A 183 19.44 8.71 12.47
N ALA A 184 20.00 9.86 12.12
CA ALA A 184 19.22 11.07 11.99
C ALA A 184 18.04 10.72 11.09
N GLY A 185 16.83 10.71 11.67
CA GLY A 185 15.61 10.58 10.90
C GLY A 185 15.62 11.68 9.85
N VAL A 186 15.58 11.29 8.59
CA VAL A 186 15.23 12.23 7.52
C VAL A 186 13.80 12.61 7.82
N SER A 187 13.57 13.77 8.46
CA SER A 187 12.23 14.36 8.48
C SER A 187 11.82 14.49 7.02
N PRO A 188 10.73 13.85 6.57
CA PRO A 188 10.26 14.04 5.20
C PRO A 188 10.05 15.54 4.99
N SER A 189 10.55 16.07 3.87
CA SER A 189 10.27 17.45 3.49
C SER A 189 8.75 17.66 3.50
N LEU A 190 8.30 18.75 4.12
CA LEU A 190 6.87 19.07 4.15
C LEU A 190 6.29 19.14 2.74
N PRO A 191 5.05 18.68 2.52
CA PRO A 191 4.41 18.79 1.22
C PRO A 191 4.12 20.26 0.89
N LYS A 192 3.81 20.54 -0.38
CA LYS A 192 3.22 21.81 -0.76
C LYS A 192 1.76 21.84 -0.31
N PHE A 193 1.40 22.84 0.50
CA PHE A 193 0.01 23.11 0.88
C PHE A 193 -0.64 24.01 -0.15
N TRP A 194 -1.62 23.48 -0.88
CA TRP A 194 -2.38 24.26 -1.86
C TRP A 194 -3.47 25.06 -1.14
N GLU A 195 -3.85 26.22 -1.66
CA GLU A 195 -4.96 26.99 -1.08
C GLU A 195 -6.17 26.95 -1.99
N PHE A 196 -7.35 26.80 -1.40
CA PHE A 196 -8.64 26.91 -2.08
C PHE A 196 -9.47 27.97 -1.35
N GLU A 197 -9.85 29.04 -2.04
CA GLU A 197 -10.75 30.07 -1.52
C GLU A 197 -12.19 29.74 -1.92
N ALA A 198 -13.07 29.54 -0.94
CA ALA A 198 -14.48 29.33 -1.21
C ALA A 198 -15.13 30.63 -1.73
N PRO A 199 -15.92 30.57 -2.80
CA PRO A 199 -16.74 31.69 -3.25
C PRO A 199 -17.60 32.28 -2.12
N ALA A 200 -17.69 33.61 -2.08
CA ALA A 200 -18.34 34.33 -0.98
C ALA A 200 -19.85 34.08 -0.89
N GLU A 201 -20.47 33.65 -1.98
CA GLU A 201 -21.89 33.31 -2.08
C GLU A 201 -22.24 31.92 -1.51
N TRP A 202 -21.24 31.04 -1.30
CA TRP A 202 -21.49 29.75 -0.68
C TRP A 202 -21.94 29.95 0.77
N ARG A 203 -22.81 29.06 1.25
CA ARG A 203 -23.32 29.07 2.63
C ARG A 203 -22.99 27.79 3.37
N ALA A 204 -22.82 26.69 2.63
CA ALA A 204 -22.40 25.42 3.17
C ALA A 204 -21.52 24.63 2.19
N ILE A 205 -20.58 23.87 2.76
CA ILE A 205 -19.73 22.91 2.07
C ILE A 205 -19.89 21.56 2.77
N ASP A 206 -20.18 20.50 2.02
CA ASP A 206 -20.21 19.13 2.52
C ASP A 206 -18.90 18.42 2.22
N PHE A 207 -18.38 17.67 3.20
CA PHE A 207 -17.23 16.77 3.04
C PHE A 207 -17.67 15.32 3.19
N ILE A 208 -17.24 14.49 2.24
CA ILE A 208 -17.45 13.04 2.21
C ILE A 208 -16.15 12.35 1.76
N SER A 209 -15.95 11.10 2.15
CA SER A 209 -14.81 10.27 1.72
C SER A 209 -15.12 8.80 1.94
N ASP A 210 -14.24 7.92 1.48
CA ASP A 210 -14.28 6.49 1.82
C ASP A 210 -15.62 5.83 1.48
N LEU A 211 -16.13 6.13 0.28
CA LEU A 211 -17.38 5.58 -0.21
C LEU A 211 -17.21 4.18 -0.79
N HIS A 212 -16.03 3.90 -1.37
CA HIS A 212 -15.69 2.61 -1.96
C HIS A 212 -16.76 2.11 -2.94
N LEU A 213 -17.26 3.02 -3.80
CA LEU A 213 -18.34 2.72 -4.74
C LEU A 213 -17.95 1.55 -5.65
N GLN A 214 -18.85 0.57 -5.73
CA GLN A 214 -18.71 -0.62 -6.55
C GLN A 214 -20.07 -1.26 -6.85
N ALA A 215 -20.16 -2.02 -7.94
CA ALA A 215 -21.40 -2.62 -8.43
C ALA A 215 -22.11 -3.54 -7.42
N SER A 216 -21.35 -4.18 -6.52
CA SER A 216 -21.89 -5.06 -5.48
C SER A 216 -22.50 -4.31 -4.29
N HIS A 217 -22.33 -2.98 -4.20
CA HIS A 217 -22.79 -2.13 -3.09
C HIS A 217 -23.86 -1.11 -3.56
N PRO A 218 -25.04 -1.57 -4.02
CA PRO A 218 -26.06 -0.69 -4.59
C PRO A 218 -26.67 0.29 -3.59
N LEU A 219 -26.81 -0.06 -2.30
CA LEU A 219 -27.40 0.85 -1.29
C LEU A 219 -26.46 2.02 -1.00
N THR A 220 -25.15 1.76 -1.00
CA THR A 220 -24.13 2.80 -0.83
C THR A 220 -24.10 3.73 -2.05
N PHE A 221 -24.20 3.18 -3.26
CA PHE A 221 -24.32 3.97 -4.48
C PHE A 221 -25.60 4.84 -4.50
N GLU A 222 -26.74 4.28 -4.10
CA GLU A 222 -28.00 5.03 -4.04
C GLU A 222 -27.91 6.17 -3.03
N ALA A 223 -27.40 5.93 -1.81
CA ALA A 223 -27.23 6.97 -0.81
C ALA A 223 -26.28 8.08 -1.30
N PHE A 224 -25.21 7.72 -2.00
CA PHE A 224 -24.28 8.66 -2.62
C PHE A 224 -24.99 9.54 -3.65
N SER A 225 -25.72 8.91 -4.57
CA SER A 225 -26.49 9.59 -5.61
C SER A 225 -27.51 10.56 -5.00
N GLN A 226 -28.29 10.09 -4.04
CA GLN A 226 -29.28 10.90 -3.33
C GLN A 226 -28.63 12.12 -2.66
N HIS A 227 -27.54 11.91 -1.92
CA HIS A 227 -26.87 13.03 -1.25
C HIS A 227 -26.30 14.02 -2.25
N LEU A 228 -25.55 13.53 -3.24
CA LEU A 228 -24.87 14.38 -4.19
C LEU A 228 -25.85 15.19 -5.02
N LEU A 229 -27.03 14.64 -5.36
CA LEU A 229 -28.05 15.30 -6.17
C LEU A 229 -28.96 16.24 -5.36
N HIS A 230 -29.21 15.96 -4.07
CA HIS A 230 -30.22 16.65 -3.27
C HIS A 230 -29.68 17.44 -2.08
N THR A 231 -28.37 17.41 -1.81
CA THR A 231 -27.81 18.26 -0.76
C THR A 231 -28.10 19.74 -1.03
N SER A 232 -28.39 20.45 0.06
CA SER A 232 -28.56 21.91 0.10
C SER A 232 -27.24 22.68 0.15
N ALA A 233 -26.09 22.01 0.26
CA ALA A 233 -24.79 22.66 0.18
C ALA A 233 -24.49 23.12 -1.25
N GLU A 234 -23.88 24.29 -1.38
CA GLU A 234 -23.42 24.82 -2.68
C GLU A 234 -22.18 24.09 -3.20
N ALA A 235 -21.44 23.39 -2.32
CA ALA A 235 -20.30 22.59 -2.72
C ALA A 235 -20.20 21.25 -1.97
N VAL A 236 -19.68 20.23 -2.66
CA VAL A 236 -19.34 18.91 -2.10
C VAL A 236 -17.88 18.60 -2.39
N PHE A 237 -17.12 18.32 -1.34
CA PHE A 237 -15.70 18.01 -1.35
C PHE A 237 -15.53 16.52 -1.04
N ILE A 238 -15.07 15.76 -2.03
CA ILE A 238 -14.82 14.33 -1.94
C ILE A 238 -13.34 14.13 -1.58
N LEU A 239 -13.06 13.72 -0.34
CA LEU A 239 -11.70 13.58 0.20
C LEU A 239 -11.12 12.17 0.02
N GLY A 240 -11.14 11.69 -1.22
CA GLY A 240 -10.54 10.41 -1.62
C GLY A 240 -11.40 9.17 -1.35
N ASP A 241 -10.99 8.07 -1.99
CA ASP A 241 -11.62 6.76 -1.91
C ASP A 241 -13.12 6.80 -2.28
N LEU A 242 -13.45 7.55 -3.33
CA LEU A 242 -14.77 7.54 -3.97
C LEU A 242 -15.06 6.18 -4.58
N PHE A 243 -14.10 5.63 -5.32
CA PHE A 243 -14.20 4.32 -5.95
C PHE A 243 -13.51 3.26 -5.09
N GLU A 244 -14.05 2.03 -5.07
CA GLU A 244 -13.35 0.88 -4.46
C GLU A 244 -11.99 0.66 -5.13
N VAL A 245 -11.92 0.95 -6.43
CA VAL A 245 -10.71 0.92 -7.26
C VAL A 245 -10.90 1.82 -8.49
N TRP A 246 -9.91 2.65 -8.83
CA TRP A 246 -9.84 3.33 -10.13
C TRP A 246 -8.61 2.89 -10.90
N ILE A 247 -8.80 2.40 -12.13
CA ILE A 247 -7.73 1.85 -12.96
C ILE A 247 -7.28 2.79 -14.08
N GLY A 248 -7.87 3.98 -14.18
CA GLY A 248 -7.57 4.97 -15.21
C GLY A 248 -8.83 5.50 -15.86
N ASP A 249 -8.75 6.74 -16.37
CA ASP A 249 -9.94 7.47 -16.81
C ASP A 249 -10.65 6.83 -18.00
N ASP A 250 -9.98 6.05 -18.84
CA ASP A 250 -10.63 5.33 -19.94
C ASP A 250 -11.65 4.29 -19.47
N ALA A 251 -11.62 3.88 -18.18
CA ALA A 251 -12.65 3.05 -17.56
C ALA A 251 -14.01 3.75 -17.38
N ARG A 252 -14.06 5.09 -17.47
CA ARG A 252 -15.24 5.92 -17.17
C ARG A 252 -16.45 5.70 -18.09
N HIS A 253 -16.23 5.02 -19.21
CA HIS A 253 -17.25 4.72 -20.22
C HIS A 253 -17.77 3.29 -20.13
N GLU A 254 -17.31 2.49 -19.15
CA GLU A 254 -17.68 1.08 -19.00
C GLU A 254 -18.41 0.81 -17.68
N GLY A 255 -19.33 -0.15 -17.71
CA GLY A 255 -19.83 -0.82 -16.51
C GLY A 255 -20.50 0.08 -15.47
N PHE A 256 -20.10 -0.12 -14.21
CA PHE A 256 -20.66 0.60 -13.06
C PHE A 256 -20.03 1.99 -12.91
N GLU A 257 -18.76 2.11 -13.27
CA GLU A 257 -17.99 3.35 -13.26
C GLU A 257 -18.71 4.44 -14.07
N HIS A 258 -19.28 4.10 -15.23
CA HIS A 258 -20.09 5.01 -16.02
C HIS A 258 -21.32 5.55 -15.27
N GLN A 259 -22.00 4.75 -14.46
CA GLN A 259 -23.16 5.19 -13.69
C GLN A 259 -22.78 6.23 -12.62
N VAL A 260 -21.63 6.03 -11.97
CA VAL A 260 -21.09 7.01 -11.01
C VAL A 260 -20.75 8.33 -11.72
N VAL A 261 -20.19 8.25 -12.92
CA VAL A 261 -19.83 9.41 -13.74
C VAL A 261 -21.04 10.24 -14.15
N GLU A 262 -22.14 9.61 -14.54
CA GLU A 262 -23.37 10.34 -14.88
C GLU A 262 -23.95 11.08 -13.67
N VAL A 263 -23.92 10.47 -12.48
CA VAL A 263 -24.33 11.12 -11.23
C VAL A 263 -23.43 12.32 -10.89
N LEU A 264 -22.11 12.16 -11.03
CA LEU A 264 -21.15 13.25 -10.82
C LEU A 264 -21.39 14.42 -11.79
N LYS A 265 -21.61 14.12 -13.07
CA LYS A 265 -21.92 15.12 -14.12
C LYS A 265 -23.20 15.88 -13.80
N GLU A 266 -24.27 15.16 -13.46
CA GLU A 266 -25.55 15.79 -13.13
C GLU A 266 -25.42 16.69 -11.90
N ALA A 267 -24.70 16.24 -10.86
CA ALA A 267 -24.47 17.04 -9.67
C ALA A 267 -23.61 18.28 -9.97
N ALA A 268 -22.51 18.12 -10.67
CA ALA A 268 -21.59 19.21 -10.99
C ALA A 268 -22.23 20.29 -11.89
N ALA A 269 -23.27 19.94 -12.65
CA ALA A 269 -24.06 20.91 -13.41
C ALA A 269 -24.90 21.85 -12.50
N ARG A 270 -25.08 21.53 -11.22
CA ARG A 270 -25.94 22.27 -10.27
C ARG A 270 -25.19 22.85 -9.08
N ARG A 271 -24.04 22.28 -8.71
CA ARG A 271 -23.25 22.66 -7.54
C ARG A 271 -21.78 22.41 -7.78
N SER A 272 -20.91 22.99 -6.97
CA SER A 272 -19.47 22.73 -7.09
C SER A 272 -19.11 21.37 -6.52
N VAL A 273 -18.51 20.50 -7.34
CA VAL A 273 -18.02 19.20 -6.89
C VAL A 273 -16.50 19.19 -7.02
N SER A 274 -15.83 18.95 -5.89
CA SER A 274 -14.36 18.94 -5.81
C SER A 274 -13.86 17.59 -5.36
N PHE A 275 -12.73 17.13 -5.92
CA PHE A 275 -12.21 15.78 -5.67
C PHE A 275 -10.73 15.79 -5.34
N MET A 276 -10.41 15.17 -4.21
CA MET A 276 -9.07 14.80 -3.80
C MET A 276 -8.90 13.31 -3.99
N ALA A 277 -7.74 12.89 -4.51
CA ALA A 277 -7.50 11.48 -4.77
C ALA A 277 -7.10 10.75 -3.48
N GLY A 278 -7.70 9.58 -3.24
CA GLY A 278 -7.38 8.70 -2.12
C GLY A 278 -6.31 7.66 -2.46
N ASN A 279 -6.24 6.59 -1.68
CA ASN A 279 -5.31 5.49 -1.95
C ASN A 279 -5.85 4.44 -2.91
N ARG A 280 -7.15 4.47 -3.24
CA ARG A 280 -7.80 3.54 -4.17
C ARG A 280 -8.03 4.10 -5.55
N ASP A 281 -8.11 5.41 -5.62
CA ASP A 281 -8.49 6.17 -6.81
C ASP A 281 -7.46 7.26 -7.16
N PHE A 282 -6.20 7.09 -6.74
CA PHE A 282 -5.06 7.96 -7.10
C PHE A 282 -4.76 8.04 -8.61
N LEU A 283 -5.35 7.16 -9.41
CA LEU A 283 -5.25 7.18 -10.88
C LEU A 283 -6.32 8.05 -11.54
N VAL A 284 -7.27 8.62 -10.79
CA VAL A 284 -8.21 9.61 -11.34
C VAL A 284 -7.42 10.75 -11.97
N GLY A 285 -7.67 10.97 -13.25
CA GLY A 285 -6.96 11.92 -14.07
C GLY A 285 -7.81 13.13 -14.45
N VAL A 286 -7.21 13.97 -15.29
CA VAL A 286 -7.82 15.22 -15.76
C VAL A 286 -9.00 14.99 -16.69
N GLU A 287 -9.05 13.85 -17.39
CA GLU A 287 -10.11 13.57 -18.36
C GLU A 287 -11.43 13.26 -17.64
N LEU A 288 -11.38 12.46 -16.57
CA LEU A 288 -12.55 12.23 -15.72
C LEU A 288 -13.04 13.54 -15.09
N LEU A 289 -12.14 14.30 -14.46
CA LEU A 289 -12.51 15.54 -13.77
C LEU A 289 -13.14 16.55 -14.74
N LYS A 290 -12.55 16.70 -15.93
CA LYS A 290 -13.07 17.60 -16.96
C LYS A 290 -14.43 17.15 -17.48
N GLU A 291 -14.61 15.86 -17.76
CA GLU A 291 -15.88 15.32 -18.24
C GLU A 291 -16.99 15.50 -17.21
N CYS A 292 -16.67 15.29 -15.93
CA CYS A 292 -17.61 15.49 -14.83
C CYS A 292 -17.84 16.96 -14.47
N GLY A 293 -17.04 17.90 -14.95
CA GLY A 293 -17.11 19.29 -14.47
C GLY A 293 -16.63 19.45 -13.02
N MET A 294 -15.75 18.56 -12.56
CA MET A 294 -15.23 18.55 -11.18
C MET A 294 -13.94 19.36 -11.06
N THR A 295 -13.74 19.94 -9.87
CA THR A 295 -12.49 20.65 -9.53
C THR A 295 -11.51 19.73 -8.83
N ALA A 296 -10.26 19.70 -9.28
CA ALA A 296 -9.21 18.91 -8.62
C ALA A 296 -8.79 19.57 -7.29
N LEU A 297 -8.66 18.77 -6.24
CA LEU A 297 -8.09 19.17 -4.95
C LEU A 297 -6.78 18.39 -4.73
N PRO A 298 -5.61 19.04 -4.86
CA PRO A 298 -4.35 18.40 -4.49
C PRO A 298 -4.32 18.00 -3.01
N ASP A 299 -3.72 16.85 -2.69
CA ASP A 299 -3.49 16.45 -1.30
C ASP A 299 -2.09 16.91 -0.84
N PRO A 300 -1.95 17.79 0.18
CA PRO A 300 -3.01 18.45 0.96
C PRO A 300 -3.46 19.80 0.40
N THR A 301 -4.69 20.21 0.75
CA THR A 301 -5.27 21.52 0.43
C THR A 301 -5.76 22.23 1.69
N VAL A 302 -5.48 23.51 1.82
CA VAL A 302 -6.01 24.41 2.85
C VAL A 302 -7.21 25.16 2.28
N LEU A 303 -8.39 24.83 2.76
CA LEU A 303 -9.63 25.50 2.43
C LEU A 303 -9.76 26.77 3.29
N ARG A 304 -10.09 27.88 2.64
CA ARG A 304 -10.52 29.13 3.28
C ARG A 304 -12.01 29.32 2.99
N ALA A 305 -12.83 29.26 4.03
CA ALA A 305 -14.28 29.36 3.89
C ALA A 305 -14.91 29.86 5.19
N PHE A 306 -15.89 30.75 5.09
CA PHE A 306 -16.67 31.23 6.23
C PHE A 306 -15.84 31.83 7.39
N GLY A 307 -14.70 32.42 7.08
CA GLY A 307 -13.75 32.96 8.07
C GLY A 307 -12.82 31.91 8.70
N GLU A 308 -12.95 30.64 8.33
CA GLU A 308 -12.14 29.55 8.83
C GLU A 308 -11.06 29.14 7.81
N ARG A 309 -9.95 28.62 8.32
CA ARG A 309 -8.97 27.85 7.55
C ARG A 309 -9.07 26.39 7.96
N VAL A 310 -9.16 25.47 7.01
CA VAL A 310 -9.27 24.03 7.29
C VAL A 310 -8.28 23.27 6.42
N LEU A 311 -7.40 22.47 7.04
CA LEU A 311 -6.52 21.57 6.33
C LEU A 311 -7.31 20.33 5.89
N LEU A 312 -7.29 20.06 4.60
CA LEU A 312 -7.90 18.89 3.96
C LEU A 312 -6.81 17.95 3.46
N THR A 313 -6.97 16.67 3.74
CA THR A 313 -6.13 15.59 3.21
C THR A 313 -6.97 14.33 3.14
N HIS A 314 -6.61 13.35 2.30
CA HIS A 314 -7.21 12.04 2.41
C HIS A 314 -6.78 11.38 3.73
N GLY A 315 -5.51 11.56 4.13
CA GLY A 315 -4.95 11.16 5.42
C GLY A 315 -3.91 10.04 5.33
N ASP A 316 -3.92 9.25 4.25
CA ASP A 316 -3.01 8.11 4.05
C ASP A 316 -1.52 8.51 4.06
N ALA A 317 -1.19 9.74 3.67
CA ALA A 317 0.17 10.29 3.72
C ALA A 317 0.73 10.45 5.14
N LEU A 318 -0.14 10.56 6.14
CA LEU A 318 0.20 10.81 7.54
C LEU A 318 0.24 9.52 8.38
N CYS A 319 -0.17 8.38 7.83
CA CYS A 319 -0.06 7.06 8.47
C CYS A 319 1.38 6.52 8.41
N LEU A 320 2.30 7.16 9.14
CA LEU A 320 3.75 6.92 9.02
C LEU A 320 4.22 5.59 9.62
N GLU A 321 3.45 5.02 10.56
CA GLU A 321 3.75 3.71 11.15
C GLU A 321 3.56 2.55 10.16
N ASP A 322 2.70 2.73 9.15
CA ASP A 322 2.54 1.76 8.07
C ASP A 322 3.65 1.92 7.02
N VAL A 323 4.87 1.54 7.41
CA VAL A 323 6.08 1.66 6.59
C VAL A 323 5.97 0.89 5.27
N GLU A 324 5.21 -0.21 5.23
CA GLU A 324 5.03 -0.99 4.01
C GLU A 324 4.09 -0.28 3.04
N TYR A 325 2.97 0.23 3.54
CA TYR A 325 2.07 1.08 2.77
C TYR A 325 2.77 2.35 2.29
N GLN A 326 3.50 3.08 3.15
CA GLN A 326 4.20 4.31 2.75
C GLN A 326 5.21 4.07 1.61
N ARG A 327 5.91 2.92 1.61
CA ARG A 327 6.80 2.53 0.49
C ARG A 327 6.01 2.26 -0.77
N PHE A 328 4.89 1.53 -0.68
CA PHE A 328 4.02 1.27 -1.81
C PHE A 328 3.48 2.58 -2.40
N ARG A 329 2.91 3.45 -1.56
CA ARG A 329 2.44 4.80 -1.86
C ARG A 329 3.50 5.62 -2.59
N ALA A 330 4.73 5.63 -2.10
CA ALA A 330 5.83 6.38 -2.70
C ALA A 330 6.18 5.89 -4.13
N VAL A 331 6.01 4.59 -4.41
CA VAL A 331 6.28 4.01 -5.73
C VAL A 331 5.13 4.26 -6.70
N VAL A 332 3.90 3.89 -6.32
CA VAL A 332 2.75 3.92 -7.25
C VAL A 332 2.29 5.32 -7.62
N ARG A 333 2.68 6.34 -6.86
CA ARG A 333 2.37 7.75 -7.15
C ARG A 333 3.46 8.45 -7.96
N THR A 334 4.55 7.78 -8.34
CA THR A 334 5.52 8.34 -9.30
C THR A 334 4.91 8.46 -10.70
N GLU A 335 5.35 9.45 -11.47
CA GLU A 335 4.91 9.64 -12.86
C GLU A 335 5.17 8.38 -13.70
N GLN A 336 6.38 7.84 -13.65
CA GLN A 336 6.75 6.61 -14.36
C GLN A 336 5.84 5.42 -14.01
N ALA A 337 5.57 5.17 -12.72
CA ALA A 337 4.73 4.05 -12.34
C ALA A 337 3.27 4.23 -12.81
N ARG A 338 2.77 5.46 -12.82
CA ARG A 338 1.44 5.78 -13.35
C ARG A 338 1.39 5.57 -14.85
N GLU A 339 2.37 6.07 -15.59
CA GLU A 339 2.48 5.89 -17.05
C GLU A 339 2.59 4.41 -17.42
N ASP A 340 3.49 3.66 -16.78
CA ASP A 340 3.69 2.22 -17.03
C ASP A 340 2.43 1.39 -16.72
N PHE A 341 1.64 1.82 -15.74
CA PHE A 341 0.36 1.18 -15.43
C PHE A 341 -0.69 1.52 -16.48
N LEU A 342 -0.87 2.81 -16.79
CA LEU A 342 -1.90 3.31 -17.72
C LEU A 342 -1.63 2.92 -19.18
N ALA A 343 -0.37 2.63 -19.55
CA ALA A 343 -0.01 2.12 -20.87
C ALA A 343 -0.53 0.69 -21.13
N ARG A 344 -0.96 -0.04 -20.09
CA ARG A 344 -1.50 -1.40 -20.24
C ARG A 344 -2.95 -1.37 -20.72
N PRO A 345 -3.40 -2.37 -21.49
CA PRO A 345 -4.81 -2.53 -21.84
C PRO A 345 -5.71 -2.57 -20.60
N LEU A 346 -6.90 -2.00 -20.72
CA LEU A 346 -7.86 -1.90 -19.61
C LEU A 346 -8.17 -3.24 -18.91
N PRO A 347 -8.37 -4.37 -19.64
CA PRO A 347 -8.58 -5.68 -18.99
C PRO A 347 -7.38 -6.14 -18.14
N GLU A 348 -6.15 -5.83 -18.57
CA GLU A 348 -4.94 -6.18 -17.80
C GLU A 348 -4.83 -5.36 -16.52
N ARG A 349 -5.13 -4.06 -16.59
CA ARG A 349 -5.17 -3.20 -15.40
C ARG A 349 -6.22 -3.67 -14.41
N ARG A 350 -7.42 -4.01 -14.89
CA ARG A 350 -8.51 -4.54 -14.05
C ARG A 350 -8.09 -5.83 -13.34
N ALA A 351 -7.45 -6.75 -14.06
CA ALA A 351 -6.95 -7.99 -13.48
C ALA A 351 -5.84 -7.74 -12.43
N LEU A 352 -4.89 -6.85 -12.71
CA LEU A 352 -3.81 -6.51 -11.78
C LEU A 352 -4.34 -5.84 -10.51
N ALA A 353 -5.26 -4.89 -10.64
CA ALA A 353 -5.86 -4.23 -9.51
C ALA A 353 -6.66 -5.21 -8.63
N ALA A 354 -7.44 -6.11 -9.24
CA ALA A 354 -8.13 -7.17 -8.51
C ALA A 354 -7.17 -8.08 -7.72
N GLN A 355 -6.00 -8.41 -8.28
CA GLN A 355 -4.97 -9.20 -7.57
C GLN A 355 -4.40 -8.43 -6.37
N ILE A 356 -4.05 -7.15 -6.55
CA ILE A 356 -3.52 -6.31 -5.45
C ILE A 356 -4.55 -6.20 -4.32
N ARG A 357 -5.82 -5.97 -4.67
CA ARG A 357 -6.93 -5.88 -3.71
C ARG A 357 -7.12 -7.19 -2.94
N ALA A 358 -7.09 -8.34 -3.63
CA ALA A 358 -7.22 -9.65 -2.98
C ALA A 358 -6.12 -9.89 -1.93
N VAL A 359 -4.88 -9.48 -2.22
CA VAL A 359 -3.76 -9.57 -1.27
C VAL A 359 -3.98 -8.64 -0.08
N SER A 360 -4.34 -7.38 -0.33
CA SER A 360 -4.60 -6.39 0.73
C SER A 360 -5.74 -6.83 1.65
N MET A 361 -6.85 -7.34 1.10
CA MET A 361 -7.98 -7.86 1.89
C MET A 361 -7.57 -9.07 2.74
N GLN A 362 -6.72 -9.96 2.21
CA GLN A 362 -6.24 -11.12 2.96
C GLN A 362 -5.31 -10.71 4.11
N GLN A 363 -4.46 -9.69 3.91
CA GLN A 363 -3.62 -9.12 4.97
C GLN A 363 -4.49 -8.47 6.05
N GLN A 364 -5.45 -7.62 5.66
CA GLN A 364 -6.39 -6.98 6.59
C GLN A 364 -7.16 -8.00 7.44
N GLN A 365 -7.61 -9.11 6.85
CA GLN A 365 -8.28 -10.20 7.58
C GLN A 365 -7.35 -10.92 8.57
N ARG A 366 -6.04 -10.97 8.31
CA ARG A 366 -5.03 -11.56 9.20
C ARG A 366 -4.63 -10.62 10.33
N ASP A 367 -4.52 -9.33 10.05
CA ASP A 367 -4.04 -8.31 10.99
C ASP A 367 -5.11 -7.86 12.00
N GLY A 368 -6.35 -8.31 11.82
CA GLY A 368 -7.44 -8.14 12.79
C GLY A 368 -8.36 -6.96 12.48
N ARG A 369 -8.86 -6.29 13.52
CA ARG A 369 -9.91 -5.26 13.40
C ARG A 369 -9.34 -3.94 12.86
N PRO A 370 -10.12 -3.08 12.16
CA PRO A 370 -9.66 -1.77 11.66
C PRO A 370 -9.06 -0.84 12.72
N GLU A 371 -9.46 -1.01 13.98
CA GLU A 371 -8.88 -0.30 15.13
C GLU A 371 -7.42 -0.68 15.46
N THR A 372 -6.87 -1.75 14.87
CA THR A 372 -5.44 -2.09 14.95
C THR A 372 -4.61 -1.52 13.80
N TRP A 373 -5.24 -0.91 12.79
CA TRP A 373 -4.52 -0.28 11.69
C TRP A 373 -3.83 1.02 12.14
N ALA A 374 -2.75 1.38 11.43
CA ALA A 374 -2.00 2.60 11.69
C ALA A 374 -2.90 3.83 11.55
N ASP A 375 -2.93 4.66 12.60
CA ASP A 375 -3.58 5.98 12.57
C ASP A 375 -2.59 7.02 12.04
N LEU A 376 -3.05 8.26 11.89
CA LEU A 376 -2.19 9.41 11.58
C LEU A 376 -1.14 9.59 12.68
N ASP A 377 0.10 9.88 12.27
CA ASP A 377 1.16 10.30 13.18
C ASP A 377 0.82 11.69 13.74
N ALA A 378 0.61 11.77 15.05
CA ALA A 378 0.13 13.00 15.68
C ALA A 378 1.12 14.17 15.55
N GLY A 379 2.43 13.90 15.63
CA GLY A 379 3.46 14.92 15.55
C GLY A 379 3.56 15.51 14.14
N ALA A 380 3.61 14.66 13.11
CA ALA A 380 3.63 15.07 11.71
C ALA A 380 2.35 15.81 11.32
N THR A 381 1.20 15.36 11.84
CA THR A 381 -0.09 16.00 11.59
C THR A 381 -0.14 17.41 12.16
N VAL A 382 0.26 17.60 13.42
CA VAL A 382 0.34 18.93 14.04
C VAL A 382 1.34 19.82 13.31
N GLN A 383 2.46 19.27 12.85
CA GLN A 383 3.42 20.02 12.03
C GLN A 383 2.80 20.51 10.72
N TRP A 384 2.01 19.68 10.02
CA TRP A 384 1.29 20.09 8.81
C TRP A 384 0.27 21.19 9.10
N MET A 385 -0.47 21.07 10.21
CA MET A 385 -1.46 22.06 10.64
C MET A 385 -0.81 23.41 10.98
N HIS A 386 0.35 23.39 11.65
CA HIS A 386 1.15 24.59 11.91
C HIS A 386 1.61 25.26 10.61
N GLU A 387 2.20 24.51 9.67
CA GLU A 387 2.67 25.05 8.40
C GLU A 387 1.51 25.59 7.54
N ALA A 388 0.37 24.89 7.56
CA ALA A 388 -0.86 25.31 6.90
C ALA A 388 -1.55 26.53 7.58
N GLY A 389 -1.10 26.93 8.77
CA GLY A 389 -1.64 28.04 9.55
C GLY A 389 -3.08 27.81 10.01
N THR A 390 -3.43 26.59 10.41
CA THR A 390 -4.79 26.24 10.86
C THR A 390 -4.80 25.25 12.04
N PRO A 391 -5.72 25.41 13.00
CA PRO A 391 -5.94 24.43 14.06
C PRO A 391 -6.93 23.30 13.67
N LEU A 392 -7.46 23.28 12.44
CA LEU A 392 -8.50 22.35 12.01
C LEU A 392 -8.03 21.46 10.86
N LEU A 393 -8.23 20.15 11.03
CA LEU A 393 -7.98 19.12 10.02
C LEU A 393 -9.27 18.35 9.72
N VAL A 394 -9.56 18.12 8.45
CA VAL A 394 -10.59 17.17 8.00
C VAL A 394 -9.94 16.14 7.09
N HIS A 395 -10.15 14.84 7.38
CA HIS A 395 -9.63 13.76 6.57
C HIS A 395 -10.49 12.49 6.63
N GLY A 396 -10.22 11.53 5.74
CA GLY A 396 -10.86 10.22 5.68
C GLY A 396 -9.91 9.09 6.07
N HIS A 397 -9.84 8.04 5.24
CA HIS A 397 -8.87 6.94 5.23
C HIS A 397 -8.91 5.98 6.43
N THR A 398 -8.95 6.48 7.67
CA THR A 398 -8.78 5.64 8.87
C THR A 398 -10.06 4.95 9.33
N HIS A 399 -11.22 5.34 8.78
CA HIS A 399 -12.55 4.77 9.06
C HIS A 399 -12.92 4.83 10.56
N ARG A 400 -12.45 5.89 11.25
CA ARG A 400 -12.68 6.16 12.67
C ARG A 400 -13.44 7.48 12.85
N PRO A 401 -14.71 7.57 12.43
CA PRO A 401 -15.45 8.83 12.42
C PRO A 401 -15.55 9.45 13.82
N ALA A 402 -14.84 10.55 14.03
CA ALA A 402 -14.78 11.24 15.31
C ALA A 402 -14.30 12.69 15.14
N THR A 403 -14.66 13.54 16.09
CA THR A 403 -14.00 14.83 16.31
C THR A 403 -13.11 14.68 17.53
N GLN A 404 -11.80 14.91 17.37
CA GLN A 404 -10.81 14.63 18.41
C GLN A 404 -9.79 15.76 18.48
N GLU A 405 -9.44 16.15 19.69
CA GLU A 405 -8.28 17.00 19.92
C GLU A 405 -7.02 16.15 19.76
N LEU A 406 -6.15 16.54 18.82
CA LEU A 406 -4.92 15.81 18.49
C LEU A 406 -3.76 16.27 19.39
N ALA A 407 -3.75 17.56 19.70
CA ALA A 407 -2.86 18.26 20.62
C ALA A 407 -3.57 19.53 21.12
N PRO A 408 -3.14 20.17 22.21
CA PRO A 408 -3.80 21.37 22.74
C PRO A 408 -4.07 22.43 21.67
N GLY A 409 -5.35 22.67 21.38
CA GLY A 409 -5.79 23.64 20.37
C GLY A 409 -5.75 23.17 18.90
N PHE A 410 -5.43 21.90 18.63
CA PHE A 410 -5.44 21.30 17.29
C PHE A 410 -6.50 20.19 17.23
N THR A 411 -7.50 20.37 16.36
CA THR A 411 -8.63 19.45 16.23
C THR A 411 -8.62 18.73 14.88
N ARG A 412 -8.87 17.42 14.94
CA ARG A 412 -9.04 16.52 13.81
C ARG A 412 -10.48 16.07 13.71
N HIS A 413 -11.03 16.16 12.51
CA HIS A 413 -12.31 15.59 12.13
C HIS A 413 -12.10 14.45 11.12
N VAL A 414 -12.42 13.23 11.55
CA VAL A 414 -12.38 12.05 10.68
C VAL A 414 -13.74 11.87 10.03
N LEU A 415 -13.79 11.80 8.71
CA LEU A 415 -15.00 11.56 7.94
C LEU A 415 -15.51 10.12 8.16
N THR A 416 -16.80 9.93 7.91
CA THR A 416 -17.46 8.61 8.04
C THR A 416 -17.30 7.85 6.74
N ASP A 417 -16.81 6.62 6.80
CA ASP A 417 -16.82 5.68 5.70
C ASP A 417 -18.25 5.17 5.41
N TRP A 418 -18.55 4.89 4.16
CA TRP A 418 -19.91 4.52 3.75
C TRP A 418 -20.03 3.03 3.50
N GLU A 419 -20.88 2.40 4.29
CA GLU A 419 -21.10 0.96 4.30
C GLU A 419 -22.56 0.66 4.62
N LEU A 420 -23.41 0.82 3.62
CA LEU A 420 -24.85 0.55 3.75
C LEU A 420 -25.23 -0.86 3.31
N ASP A 421 -24.36 -1.53 2.55
CA ASP A 421 -24.60 -2.89 2.01
C ASP A 421 -24.11 -4.01 2.94
N ARG A 422 -23.78 -3.69 4.19
CA ARG A 422 -23.40 -4.69 5.19
C ARG A 422 -24.62 -5.51 5.65
N GLY A 423 -24.37 -6.77 6.02
CA GLY A 423 -25.42 -7.67 6.50
C GLY A 423 -26.09 -7.18 7.80
N PRO A 424 -27.28 -7.71 8.15
CA PRO A 424 -28.16 -7.18 9.20
C PRO A 424 -27.57 -7.16 10.62
N ALA A 425 -26.43 -7.82 10.84
CA ALA A 425 -25.74 -7.87 12.13
C ALA A 425 -24.81 -6.66 12.39
N GLN A 426 -24.63 -5.76 11.42
CA GLN A 426 -23.76 -4.59 11.55
C GLN A 426 -24.55 -3.32 11.21
N ALA A 427 -24.36 -2.26 11.98
CA ALA A 427 -25.05 -1.00 11.73
C ALA A 427 -24.56 -0.39 10.42
N ALA A 428 -25.50 0.03 9.55
CA ALA A 428 -25.18 0.80 8.35
C ALA A 428 -24.47 2.11 8.76
N ARG A 429 -23.40 2.45 8.04
CA ARG A 429 -22.62 3.67 8.29
C ARG A 429 -22.63 4.54 7.06
N ALA A 430 -23.01 5.80 7.23
CA ALA A 430 -22.87 6.85 6.23
C ALA A 430 -22.97 8.19 6.96
N GLY A 431 -22.21 9.18 6.51
CA GLY A 431 -22.21 10.48 7.16
C GLY A 431 -21.55 11.55 6.32
N VAL A 432 -21.99 12.78 6.58
CA VAL A 432 -21.52 13.99 5.93
C VAL A 432 -21.03 14.94 7.01
N LEU A 433 -19.88 15.57 6.79
CA LEU A 433 -19.45 16.69 7.63
C LEU A 433 -19.72 17.98 6.86
N ARG A 434 -20.54 18.88 7.43
CA ARG A 434 -20.86 20.16 6.82
C ARG A 434 -20.11 21.29 7.51
N LEU A 435 -19.43 22.12 6.73
CA LEU A 435 -18.93 23.43 7.18
C LEU A 435 -19.88 24.53 6.73
N SER A 436 -20.15 25.46 7.63
CA SER A 436 -20.89 26.70 7.37
C SER A 436 -20.37 27.81 8.28
N ALA A 437 -20.95 29.01 8.22
CA ALA A 437 -20.68 30.08 9.20
C ALA A 437 -20.98 29.70 10.67
N ARG A 438 -21.67 28.58 10.92
CA ARG A 438 -21.92 28.04 12.27
C ARG A 438 -20.84 27.04 12.73
N GLY A 439 -19.82 26.80 11.91
CA GLY A 439 -18.79 25.78 12.14
C GLY A 439 -19.13 24.43 11.51
N LEU A 440 -18.40 23.39 11.96
CA LEU A 440 -18.50 22.01 11.47
C LEU A 440 -19.62 21.24 12.19
N GLN A 441 -20.48 20.56 11.41
CA GLN A 441 -21.57 19.75 11.91
C GLN A 441 -21.63 18.40 11.19
N ARG A 442 -21.82 17.30 11.93
CA ARG A 442 -22.09 15.98 11.34
C ARG A 442 -23.57 15.82 11.03
N LEU A 443 -23.87 15.38 9.82
CA LEU A 443 -25.22 15.19 9.28
C LEU A 443 -25.35 13.80 8.64
N PRO A 444 -26.56 13.22 8.59
CA PRO A 444 -26.81 12.10 7.70
C PRO A 444 -26.72 12.54 6.23
N PRO A 445 -26.49 11.61 5.29
CA PRO A 445 -26.64 11.86 3.85
C PRO A 445 -28.01 12.49 3.53
N ALA A 446 -28.02 13.41 2.57
CA ALA A 446 -29.27 14.02 2.10
C ALA A 446 -30.07 13.00 1.28
N VAL A 447 -31.39 13.06 1.39
CA VAL A 447 -32.33 12.23 0.62
C VAL A 447 -33.32 13.11 -0.11
N SER A 448 -33.85 12.63 -1.24
CA SER A 448 -34.91 13.34 -1.95
C SER A 448 -36.12 13.61 -1.04
N PRO A 449 -36.74 14.80 -1.08
CA PRO A 449 -37.94 15.11 -0.30
C PRO A 449 -39.10 14.13 -0.54
N ALA A 450 -39.16 13.50 -1.72
CA ALA A 450 -40.18 12.51 -2.07
C ALA A 450 -40.01 11.16 -1.34
N ALA A 451 -38.80 10.83 -0.85
CA ALA A 451 -38.52 9.57 -0.14
C ALA A 451 -39.14 9.51 1.27
N HIS A 452 -39.51 10.67 1.84
CA HIS A 452 -40.22 10.73 3.13
C HIS A 452 -41.73 10.41 3.01
N ALA A 453 -42.24 10.15 1.81
CA ALA A 453 -43.66 9.90 1.54
C ALA A 453 -44.02 8.44 1.24
N ALA A 454 -43.15 7.48 1.56
CA ALA A 454 -43.52 6.05 1.55
C ALA A 454 -43.93 5.62 2.97
N PRO A 455 -45.16 5.11 3.17
CA PRO A 455 -45.69 4.74 4.49
C PRO A 455 -45.01 3.51 5.11
#